data_AF-A0A919Y1Q2-F1
#
_entry.id   AF-A0A919Y1Q2-F1
#
_cell.length_a   1.000
_cell.length_b   1.000
_cell.length_c   1.000
_cell.angle_alpha   90.00
_cell.angle_beta   90.00
_cell.angle_gamma   90.00
#
_symmetry.space_group_name_H-M   'P 1'
#
loop_
_entity.id
_entity.type
_entity.pdbx_description
1 polymer ?
#
loop_
_entity_poly.entity_id
_entity_poly.type
_entity_poly.pdbx_seq_one_letter_code
_entity_poly.pdbx_strand_id
1 'polypeptide(L)' 'MAKFKFTVSTGFVGSRREETIEIPDEDLEGLDEHEREHLIQTVWEEWLWDGNIDGGWVEVEE' A
#
# COMPACT_ATOMS: atom_id res chain seq x y z
N MET A 1 -7.74 -6.14 15.89
CA MET A 1 -7.02 -5.81 14.66
C MET A 1 -8.02 -5.33 13.63
N ALA A 2 -7.78 -4.15 13.09
CA ALA A 2 -8.56 -3.56 12.02
C ALA A 2 -8.09 -4.10 10.68
N LYS A 3 -9.03 -4.37 9.77
CA LYS A 3 -8.75 -4.99 8.47
C LYS A 3 -8.89 -3.98 7.34
N PHE A 4 -7.87 -3.86 6.51
CA PHE A 4 -7.83 -2.97 5.36
C PHE A 4 -7.58 -3.77 4.10
N LYS A 5 -8.32 -3.45 3.04
CA LYS A 5 -8.10 -4.06 1.72
C LYS A 5 -7.18 -3.16 0.92
N PHE A 6 -5.92 -3.56 0.82
CA PHE A 6 -4.95 -2.88 -0.03
C PHE A 6 -5.10 -3.34 -1.47
N THR A 7 -4.85 -2.43 -2.41
CA THR A 7 -4.93 -2.71 -3.84
C THR A 7 -3.87 -1.91 -4.57
N VAL A 8 -3.25 -2.54 -5.57
CA VAL A 8 -2.45 -1.87 -6.59
C VAL A 8 -2.80 -2.44 -7.96
N SER A 9 -2.79 -1.59 -8.99
CA SER A 9 -2.97 -1.99 -10.37
C SER A 9 -2.14 -1.11 -11.29
N THR A 10 -1.57 -1.68 -12.35
CA THR A 10 -0.90 -0.91 -13.41
C THR A 10 -1.87 -0.42 -14.49
N GLY A 11 -3.19 -0.62 -14.30
CA GLY A 11 -4.23 -0.28 -15.27
C GLY A 11 -4.45 -1.31 -16.38
N PHE A 12 -3.57 -2.32 -16.49
CA PHE A 12 -3.71 -3.43 -17.45
C PHE A 12 -4.56 -4.57 -16.88
N VAL A 13 -5.35 -5.21 -17.74
CA VAL A 13 -6.17 -6.38 -17.38
C VAL A 13 -5.25 -7.49 -16.84
N GLY A 14 -5.60 -8.02 -15.67
CA GLY A 14 -4.81 -9.06 -14.99
C GLY A 14 -3.63 -8.53 -14.17
N SER A 15 -3.32 -7.24 -14.24
CA SER A 15 -2.25 -6.59 -13.46
C SER A 15 -2.83 -5.88 -12.24
N ARG A 16 -3.51 -6.64 -11.38
CA ARG A 16 -4.11 -6.15 -10.13
C ARG A 16 -3.74 -7.08 -8.98
N ARG A 17 -3.23 -6.50 -7.90
CA ARG A 17 -2.97 -7.18 -6.63
C ARG A 17 -3.94 -6.64 -5.59
N GLU A 18 -4.51 -7.54 -4.80
CA GLU A 18 -5.38 -7.20 -3.67
C GLU A 18 -4.98 -8.07 -2.48
N GLU A 19 -4.85 -7.46 -1.31
CA GLU A 19 -4.50 -8.16 -0.09
C GLU A 19 -5.26 -7.55 1.09
N THR A 20 -5.59 -8.38 2.08
CA THR A 20 -6.17 -7.91 3.34
C THR A 20 -5.05 -7.79 4.36
N ILE A 21 -4.75 -6.57 4.77
CA ILE A 21 -3.75 -6.26 5.79
C ILE A 21 -4.46 -6.02 7.12
N GLU A 22 -3.92 -6.61 8.17
CA GLU A 22 -4.41 -6.44 9.53
C GLU A 22 -3.47 -5.47 10.26
N ILE A 23 -4.01 -4.36 10.76
CA ILE A 23 -3.29 -3.41 11.60
C ILE A 23 -3.78 -3.60 13.05
N PRO A 24 -2.87 -3.76 14.04
CA PRO A 24 -3.25 -3.82 15.45
C PRO A 24 -4.12 -2.63 15.86
N ASP A 25 -5.13 -2.88 16.71
CA ASP A 25 -6.03 -1.80 17.16
C ASP A 25 -5.29 -0.80 18.05
N GLU A 26 -4.26 -1.26 18.76
CA GLU A 26 -3.37 -0.44 19.60
C GLU A 26 -2.60 0.63 18.81
N ASP A 27 -2.25 0.34 17.56
CA ASP A 27 -1.55 1.29 16.68
C ASP A 27 -2.51 2.40 16.16
N LEU A 28 -3.82 2.17 16.25
CA LEU A 28 -4.86 3.09 15.81
C LEU A 28 -5.53 3.83 16.98
N GLU A 29 -5.28 3.41 18.21
CA GLU A 29 -5.96 3.93 19.39
C GLU A 29 -5.46 5.33 19.73
N GLY A 30 -6.39 6.26 19.95
CA GLY A 30 -6.08 7.64 20.31
C GLY A 30 -5.63 8.54 19.16
N LEU A 31 -5.46 8.00 17.95
CA LEU A 31 -5.22 8.79 16.74
C LEU A 31 -6.49 9.55 16.33
N ASP A 32 -6.31 10.80 15.93
CA ASP A 32 -7.37 11.51 15.21
C ASP A 32 -7.54 10.97 13.78
N GLU A 33 -8.54 11.47 13.05
CA GLU A 33 -8.84 11.00 11.69
C GLU A 33 -7.66 11.17 10.73
N HIS A 34 -6.95 12.30 10.82
CA HIS A 34 -5.83 12.61 9.93
C HIS A 34 -4.61 11.75 10.27
N GLU A 35 -4.28 11.60 11.55
CA GLU A 35 -3.21 10.71 12.01
C GLU A 35 -3.47 9.26 11.61
N ARG A 36 -4.72 8.81 11.75
CA ARG A 36 -5.15 7.47 11.37
C ARG A 36 -5.02 7.24 9.86
N GLU A 37 -5.44 8.20 9.03
CA GLU A 37 -5.27 8.13 7.58
C GLU A 37 -3.79 8.09 7.19
N HIS A 38 -2.96 8.92 7.81
CA HIS A 38 -1.52 8.96 7.57
C HIS A 38 -0.82 7.64 7.90
N LEU A 39 -1.18 7.00 9.01
CA LEU A 39 -0.65 5.67 9.37
C LEU A 39 -1.04 4.62 8.32
N ILE A 40 -2.33 4.55 7.96
CA ILE A 40 -2.81 3.57 6.98
C ILE A 40 -2.14 3.78 5.62
N GLN A 41 -1.94 5.03 5.21
CA GLN A 41 -1.23 5.39 3.99
C GLN A 41 0.23 4.90 4.04
N THR A 42 0.91 5.11 5.15
CA THR A 42 2.31 4.66 5.34
C THR A 42 2.42 3.15 5.22
N VAL A 43 1.53 2.40 5.89
CA VAL A 43 1.50 0.93 5.82
C VAL A 43 1.17 0.45 4.40
N TRP A 44 0.30 1.17 3.67
CA TRP A 44 0.01 0.87 2.27
C TRP A 44 1.22 1.12 1.35
N GLU A 45 1.96 2.20 1.55
CA GLU A 45 3.17 2.52 0.78
C GLU A 45 4.29 1.49 1.03
N GLU A 46 4.51 1.08 2.27
CA GLU A 46 5.44 0.00 2.59
C GLU A 46 5.04 -1.30 1.87
N TRP A 47 3.78 -1.71 2.01
CA TRP A 47 3.25 -2.87 1.29
C TRP A 47 3.41 -2.76 -0.23
N LEU A 48 3.23 -1.55 -0.78
CA LEU A 48 3.37 -1.28 -2.21
C LEU A 48 4.79 -1.52 -2.71
N TRP A 49 5.77 -0.93 -2.03
CA TRP A 49 7.17 -0.88 -2.46
C TRP A 49 7.99 -2.11 -2.04
N ASP A 50 7.58 -2.85 -1.01
CA ASP A 50 8.27 -4.06 -0.54
C ASP A 50 8.05 -5.31 -1.41
N GLY A 51 7.30 -5.21 -2.51
CA GLY A 51 7.19 -6.31 -3.47
C GLY A 51 5.91 -6.40 -4.28
N ASN A 52 5.01 -5.41 -4.19
CA ASN A 52 3.78 -5.38 -4.97
C ASN A 52 3.87 -4.53 -6.24
N ILE A 53 4.89 -3.69 -6.37
CA ILE A 53 5.34 -3.07 -7.62
C ILE A 53 6.81 -3.43 -7.86
N ASP A 54 7.10 -3.92 -9.07
CA ASP A 54 8.45 -3.98 -9.61
C ASP A 54 8.51 -3.02 -10.80
N GLY A 55 9.49 -2.12 -10.77
CA GLY A 55 9.63 -1.03 -11.72
C GLY A 55 11.09 -0.73 -11.97
N GLY A 56 11.41 -0.33 -13.20
CA GLY A 56 12.76 0.00 -13.61
C GLY A 56 12.77 0.99 -14.76
N TRP A 57 13.95 1.50 -15.07
CA TRP A 57 14.20 2.35 -16.22
C TRP A 57 15.52 1.92 -16.86
N VAL A 58 15.62 2.15 -18.17
CA VAL A 58 16.87 1.99 -18.94
C VAL A 58 17.05 3.24 -19.78
N GLU A 59 18.27 3.77 -19.83
CA GLU A 59 18.63 4.82 -20.78
C GLU A 59 18.72 4.22 -22.19
N VAL A 60 18.20 4.93 -23.19
CA VAL A 60 18.23 4.49 -24.60
C VAL A 60 19.04 5.52 -25.39
N GLU A 61 20.19 5.11 -25.89
CA GLU A 61 20.98 5.89 -26.86
C GLU A 61 20.37 5.73 -28.26
N GLU A 62 20.37 6.80 -29.08
CA GLU A 62 19.88 6.78 -30.47
C GLU A 62 20.79 5.98 -31.43
#